data_AF-A0A3D1SCD1-F1
#
_entry.id   AF-A0A3D1SCD1-F1
#
_cell.length_a   1.000
_cell.length_b   1.000
_cell.length_c   1.000
_cell.angle_alpha   90.00
_cell.angle_beta   90.00
_cell.angle_gamma   90.00
#
_symmetry.space_group_name_H-M   'P 1'
#
loop_
_entity.id
_entity.type
_entity.pdbx_description
1 polymer ?
#
loop_
_entity_poly.entity_id
_entity_poly.type
_entity_poly.pdbx_seq_one_letter_code
_entity_poly.pdbx_strand_id
1 'polypeptide(L)'
;LFGDFAAMWLDENEFCKESIFEVNHLPEGKIWANGWQGYGTNLPAFISPNGLNTGNKTGDFKGGWGFGPVRQSTWDIYEGGDTRREGSINKWEPEQYTARFQDTGLFMAKYAARVGYNPQGDVDLNYCNNLRVFRYAEALLTYAEMVVMHGQSPVGGITAQACLDEVRLRAFGKASSIPATTENIKLERRREFVGEGMRFWDIVRWGDTALLTENLTEYNSVRSWNDNWKYLPIPQSEIDKTAGTEFALQQNPGYN
;
A
#
# COMPACT_ATOMS: atom_id res chain seq x y z
N LEU A 1 -11.54 14.46 5.15
CA LEU A 1 -11.30 13.35 4.19
C LEU A 1 -11.90 13.63 2.80
N PHE A 2 -11.35 13.06 1.72
CA PHE A 2 -11.92 13.01 0.38
C PHE A 2 -13.13 12.06 0.36
N GLY A 3 -14.22 12.48 -0.27
CA GLY A 3 -15.54 11.86 -0.09
C GLY A 3 -15.62 10.43 -0.65
N ASP A 4 -15.16 10.25 -1.89
CA ASP A 4 -15.15 8.94 -2.57
C ASP A 4 -13.76 8.32 -2.49
N PHE A 5 -13.63 7.26 -1.69
CA PHE A 5 -12.35 6.59 -1.49
C PHE A 5 -11.74 6.04 -2.78
N ALA A 6 -12.54 5.53 -3.72
CA ALA A 6 -12.04 4.93 -4.95
C ALA A 6 -11.61 6.01 -5.95
N ALA A 7 -12.40 7.08 -6.07
CA ALA A 7 -12.11 8.18 -7.00
C ALA A 7 -10.83 8.94 -6.60
N MET A 8 -10.44 8.93 -5.31
CA MET A 8 -9.19 9.52 -4.85
C MET A 8 -7.95 8.99 -5.57
N TRP A 9 -7.98 7.78 -6.13
CA TRP A 9 -6.84 7.16 -6.82
C TRP A 9 -6.75 7.50 -8.32
N LEU A 10 -7.65 8.35 -8.83
CA LEU A 10 -7.64 8.82 -10.21
C LEU A 10 -6.66 9.99 -10.39
N ASP A 11 -6.10 10.11 -11.59
CA ASP A 11 -5.17 11.17 -12.02
C ASP A 11 -5.76 12.57 -11.79
N GLU A 12 -7.04 12.77 -12.13
CA GLU A 12 -7.76 14.03 -11.92
C GLU A 12 -7.88 14.43 -10.43
N ASN A 13 -7.68 13.49 -9.50
CA ASN A 13 -7.78 13.69 -8.06
C ASN A 13 -6.41 13.61 -7.35
N GLU A 14 -5.30 13.68 -8.11
CA GLU A 14 -3.99 13.99 -7.56
C GLU A 14 -4.01 15.33 -6.80
N PHE A 15 -3.26 15.42 -5.71
CA PHE A 15 -3.27 16.58 -4.82
C PHE A 15 -4.64 16.98 -4.27
N CYS A 16 -5.59 16.03 -4.20
CA CYS A 16 -6.89 16.31 -3.60
C CYS A 16 -6.74 16.76 -2.12
N LYS A 17 -7.82 17.28 -1.55
CA LYS A 17 -7.84 17.80 -0.17
C LYS A 17 -7.42 16.83 0.95
N GLU A 18 -7.38 15.52 0.68
CA GLU A 18 -6.90 14.54 1.66
C GLU A 18 -5.39 14.33 1.56
N SER A 19 -4.79 14.67 0.44
CA SER A 19 -3.36 14.56 0.22
C SER A 19 -2.59 15.61 0.99
N ILE A 20 -1.52 15.20 1.67
CA ILE A 20 -0.61 16.11 2.36
C ILE A 20 0.77 16.08 1.68
N PHE A 21 1.22 14.90 1.28
CA PHE A 21 2.47 14.74 0.52
C PHE A 21 2.37 13.62 -0.51
N GLU A 22 2.71 13.96 -1.77
CA GLU A 22 2.78 13.03 -2.90
C GLU A 22 4.16 13.10 -3.56
N VAL A 23 4.65 11.96 -4.04
CA VAL A 23 5.72 11.91 -5.02
C VAL A 23 5.08 11.99 -6.40
N ASN A 24 5.48 13.00 -7.17
CA ASN A 24 4.94 13.23 -8.49
C ASN A 24 5.60 12.36 -9.56
N HIS A 25 4.79 11.81 -10.46
CA HIS A 25 5.28 11.11 -11.64
C HIS A 25 4.79 11.78 -12.91
N LEU A 26 5.65 11.86 -13.90
CA LEU A 26 5.30 12.29 -15.25
C LEU A 26 5.52 11.13 -16.21
N PRO A 27 4.70 10.96 -17.25
CA PRO A 27 4.74 9.78 -18.09
C PRO A 27 5.87 9.84 -19.13
N GLU A 28 7.10 10.10 -18.69
CA GLU A 28 8.23 10.33 -19.58
C GLU A 28 9.60 10.01 -18.94
N GLY A 29 10.58 9.80 -19.83
CA GLY A 29 12.00 9.72 -19.53
C GLY A 29 12.53 8.32 -19.23
N LYS A 30 11.71 7.39 -18.72
CA LYS A 30 12.18 6.01 -18.47
C LYS A 30 12.20 5.19 -19.75
N ILE A 31 13.27 4.42 -19.92
CA ILE A 31 13.39 3.41 -20.99
C ILE A 31 13.93 2.10 -20.42
N TRP A 32 13.71 0.98 -21.11
CA TRP A 32 14.18 -0.34 -20.66
C TRP A 32 15.70 -0.41 -20.48
N ALA A 33 16.45 0.30 -21.33
CA ALA A 33 17.90 0.37 -21.23
C ALA A 33 18.39 1.21 -20.03
N ASN A 34 17.55 2.07 -19.46
CA ASN A 34 17.87 2.92 -18.31
C ASN A 34 16.61 3.33 -17.54
N GLY A 35 16.16 2.46 -16.63
CA GLY A 35 15.00 2.72 -15.77
C GLY A 35 15.25 3.68 -14.61
N TRP A 36 16.50 4.14 -14.43
CA TRP A 36 16.91 5.03 -13.34
C TRP A 36 16.81 6.51 -13.68
N GLN A 37 16.63 6.84 -14.96
CA GLN A 37 16.43 8.21 -15.44
C GLN A 37 14.99 8.41 -15.91
N GLY A 38 14.47 9.63 -15.74
CA GLY A 38 13.07 9.96 -16.05
C GLY A 38 12.19 10.07 -14.81
N TYR A 39 10.92 10.36 -15.06
CA TYR A 39 9.97 10.79 -14.03
C TYR A 39 8.79 9.85 -13.86
N GLY A 40 8.65 8.84 -14.73
CA GLY A 40 7.53 7.90 -14.68
C GLY A 40 7.68 6.83 -13.59
N THR A 41 6.60 6.08 -13.34
CA THR A 41 6.63 4.89 -12.49
C THR A 41 6.18 3.65 -13.25
N ASN A 42 6.79 2.50 -12.93
CA ASN A 42 6.38 1.19 -13.43
C ASN A 42 5.49 0.44 -12.42
N LEU A 43 5.23 1.01 -11.24
CA LEU A 43 4.42 0.37 -10.19
C LEU A 43 3.05 -0.09 -10.72
N PRO A 44 2.30 0.72 -11.50
CA PRO A 44 1.00 0.29 -12.01
C PRO A 44 1.09 -0.93 -12.93
N ALA A 45 2.06 -0.99 -13.84
CA ALA A 45 2.30 -2.20 -14.64
C ALA A 45 2.72 -3.38 -13.75
N PHE A 46 3.60 -3.17 -12.77
CA PHE A 46 4.07 -4.23 -11.88
C PHE A 46 2.93 -4.94 -11.15
N ILE A 47 2.00 -4.19 -10.55
CA ILE A 47 0.94 -4.73 -9.67
C ILE A 47 -0.37 -5.08 -10.37
N SER A 48 -0.50 -4.80 -11.67
CA SER A 48 -1.74 -5.06 -12.41
C SER A 48 -1.74 -6.46 -13.05
N PRO A 49 -2.92 -7.07 -13.27
CA PRO A 49 -3.01 -8.44 -13.77
C PRO A 49 -2.34 -8.59 -15.13
N ASN A 50 -1.60 -9.69 -15.31
CA ASN A 50 -0.89 -9.93 -16.56
C ASN A 50 -1.87 -10.18 -17.71
N GLY A 51 -1.76 -9.39 -18.79
CA GLY A 51 -2.61 -9.57 -19.97
C GLY A 51 -4.11 -9.36 -19.71
N LEU A 52 -4.49 -8.50 -18.75
CA LEU A 52 -5.88 -8.07 -18.60
C LEU A 52 -6.34 -7.40 -19.90
N ASN A 53 -7.19 -8.09 -20.67
CA ASN A 53 -7.43 -7.72 -22.07
C ASN A 53 -8.90 -7.56 -22.46
N THR A 54 -9.88 -7.92 -21.64
CA THR A 54 -11.29 -7.88 -22.09
C THR A 54 -12.34 -7.65 -20.99
N GLY A 55 -13.31 -6.76 -21.26
CA GLY A 55 -14.63 -6.77 -20.61
C GLY A 55 -15.23 -5.39 -20.31
N ASN A 56 -16.55 -5.24 -20.48
CA ASN A 56 -17.33 -4.09 -19.98
C ASN A 56 -17.24 -3.91 -18.44
N LYS A 57 -16.72 -4.91 -17.72
CA LYS A 57 -16.49 -4.91 -16.28
C LYS A 57 -15.07 -4.47 -15.87
N THR A 58 -14.15 -4.23 -16.80
CA THR A 58 -12.78 -3.77 -16.46
C THR A 58 -12.68 -2.28 -16.19
N GLY A 59 -13.76 -1.51 -16.44
CA GLY A 59 -13.75 -0.07 -16.31
C GLY A 59 -12.64 0.55 -17.16
N ASP A 60 -11.85 1.43 -16.56
CA ASP A 60 -10.67 2.07 -17.14
C ASP A 60 -9.34 1.37 -16.76
N PHE A 61 -9.37 0.21 -16.10
CA PHE A 61 -8.15 -0.56 -15.80
C PHE A 61 -7.60 -1.27 -17.04
N LYS A 62 -6.29 -1.51 -17.05
CA LYS A 62 -5.60 -2.30 -18.08
C LYS A 62 -4.51 -3.21 -17.51
N GLY A 63 -4.01 -4.12 -18.34
CA GLY A 63 -3.06 -5.14 -17.93
C GLY A 63 -1.68 -4.63 -17.56
N GLY A 64 -0.97 -5.46 -16.78
CA GLY A 64 0.39 -5.27 -16.33
C GLY A 64 1.20 -6.57 -16.38
N TRP A 65 2.04 -6.81 -15.37
CA TRP A 65 2.98 -7.94 -15.31
C TRP A 65 2.53 -9.05 -14.35
N GLY A 66 1.50 -8.80 -13.53
CA GLY A 66 0.88 -9.78 -12.65
C GLY A 66 1.65 -10.07 -11.36
N PHE A 67 2.47 -9.13 -10.86
CA PHE A 67 3.12 -9.25 -9.56
C PHE A 67 2.23 -8.70 -8.44
N GLY A 68 2.56 -9.07 -7.20
CA GLY A 68 1.87 -8.58 -6.00
C GLY A 68 0.37 -8.91 -5.92
N PRO A 69 -0.08 -10.14 -6.24
CA PRO A 69 -1.47 -10.52 -5.99
C PRO A 69 -1.81 -10.34 -4.50
N VAL A 70 -3.04 -9.91 -4.23
CA VAL A 70 -3.54 -9.66 -2.88
C VAL A 70 -4.06 -10.95 -2.28
N ARG A 71 -3.77 -11.19 -0.99
CA ARG A 71 -4.24 -12.38 -0.29
C ARG A 71 -5.74 -12.31 -0.01
N GLN A 72 -6.42 -13.45 -0.10
CA GLN A 72 -7.83 -13.59 0.28
C GLN A 72 -8.09 -13.06 1.71
N SER A 73 -7.20 -13.37 2.66
CA SER A 73 -7.29 -12.86 4.04
C SER A 73 -7.17 -11.33 4.18
N THR A 74 -6.75 -10.61 3.14
CA THR A 74 -6.77 -9.13 3.09
C THR A 74 -8.05 -8.61 2.44
N TRP A 75 -8.64 -9.36 1.52
CA TRP A 75 -10.00 -9.08 1.02
C TRP A 75 -11.05 -9.27 2.12
N ASP A 76 -10.90 -10.30 2.93
CA ASP A 76 -11.89 -10.70 3.95
C ASP A 76 -11.87 -9.81 5.21
N ILE A 77 -10.92 -8.88 5.35
CA ILE A 77 -10.88 -7.99 6.52
C ILE A 77 -12.01 -6.95 6.50
N TYR A 78 -12.57 -6.66 5.33
CA TYR A 78 -13.53 -5.58 5.16
C TYR A 78 -14.95 -6.04 5.52
N GLU A 79 -15.68 -5.19 6.22
CA GLU A 79 -17.07 -5.42 6.57
C GLU A 79 -17.98 -5.20 5.35
N GLY A 80 -19.21 -5.74 5.42
CA GLY A 80 -20.22 -5.47 4.40
C GLY A 80 -20.56 -3.98 4.33
N GLY A 81 -20.49 -3.39 3.13
CA GLY A 81 -20.77 -1.97 2.90
C GLY A 81 -19.58 -1.03 3.11
N ASP A 82 -18.40 -1.54 3.42
CA ASP A 82 -17.15 -0.76 3.45
C ASP A 82 -16.66 -0.52 2.02
N THR A 83 -16.78 0.72 1.52
CA THR A 83 -16.44 1.09 0.14
C THR A 83 -14.95 0.97 -0.16
N ARG A 84 -14.10 0.83 0.87
CA ARG A 84 -12.66 0.69 0.71
C ARG A 84 -12.26 -0.68 0.19
N ARG A 85 -13.10 -1.71 0.29
CA ARG A 85 -12.75 -3.03 -0.25
C ARG A 85 -12.52 -2.95 -1.75
N GLU A 86 -13.55 -2.53 -2.49
CA GLU A 86 -13.52 -2.36 -3.94
C GLU A 86 -12.66 -1.16 -4.34
N GLY A 87 -12.58 -0.12 -3.50
CA GLY A 87 -11.67 1.00 -3.74
C GLY A 87 -10.18 0.67 -3.52
N SER A 88 -9.87 -0.43 -2.81
CA SER A 88 -8.49 -0.86 -2.56
C SER A 88 -8.05 -2.03 -3.42
N ILE A 89 -8.95 -2.95 -3.72
CA ILE A 89 -8.65 -4.24 -4.33
C ILE A 89 -9.65 -4.50 -5.46
N ASN A 90 -9.13 -4.83 -6.63
CA ASN A 90 -9.90 -5.37 -7.74
C ASN A 90 -10.00 -6.90 -7.60
N LYS A 91 -11.16 -7.45 -7.94
CA LYS A 91 -11.37 -8.89 -8.10
C LYS A 91 -11.68 -9.19 -9.56
N TRP A 92 -10.89 -10.07 -10.17
CA TRP A 92 -11.01 -10.45 -11.57
C TRP A 92 -11.36 -11.94 -11.70
N GLU A 93 -12.18 -12.25 -12.70
CA GLU A 93 -12.43 -13.64 -13.09
C GLU A 93 -11.22 -14.19 -13.88
N PRO A 94 -10.90 -15.49 -13.76
CA PRO A 94 -9.71 -16.09 -14.38
C PRO A 94 -9.63 -15.92 -15.91
N GLU A 95 -10.76 -15.75 -16.60
CA GLU A 95 -10.80 -15.58 -18.05
C GLU A 95 -10.41 -14.17 -18.51
N GLN A 96 -10.35 -13.19 -17.60
CA GLN A 96 -10.10 -11.79 -17.94
C GLN A 96 -8.61 -11.47 -18.10
N TYR A 97 -7.73 -12.28 -17.51
CA TYR A 97 -6.28 -12.07 -17.47
C TYR A 97 -5.55 -13.42 -17.52
N THR A 98 -4.22 -13.38 -17.62
CA THR A 98 -3.37 -14.58 -17.57
C THR A 98 -2.79 -14.72 -16.18
N ALA A 99 -3.17 -15.79 -15.47
CA ALA A 99 -2.66 -16.11 -14.14
C ALA A 99 -1.12 -16.21 -14.09
N ARG A 100 -0.54 -15.74 -12.97
CA ARG A 100 0.89 -15.79 -12.66
C ARG A 100 1.13 -16.53 -11.34
N PHE A 101 2.39 -16.59 -10.91
CA PHE A 101 2.75 -17.24 -9.64
C PHE A 101 1.99 -16.60 -8.47
N GLN A 102 1.48 -17.42 -7.55
CA GLN A 102 0.68 -17.00 -6.39
C GLN A 102 -0.61 -16.25 -6.72
N ASP A 103 -1.18 -16.47 -7.89
CA ASP A 103 -2.43 -15.81 -8.30
C ASP A 103 -3.61 -16.14 -7.38
N THR A 104 -4.40 -15.11 -7.09
CA THR A 104 -5.60 -15.17 -6.25
C THR A 104 -6.82 -14.56 -6.94
N GLY A 105 -6.66 -13.99 -8.14
CA GLY A 105 -7.67 -13.14 -8.78
C GLY A 105 -7.88 -11.78 -8.11
N LEU A 106 -7.13 -11.48 -7.04
CA LEU A 106 -7.21 -10.23 -6.32
C LEU A 106 -5.95 -9.41 -6.59
N PHE A 107 -6.13 -8.18 -7.07
CA PHE A 107 -5.04 -7.26 -7.39
C PHE A 107 -5.33 -5.89 -6.79
N MET A 108 -4.31 -5.09 -6.56
CA MET A 108 -4.51 -3.73 -6.06
C MET A 108 -5.36 -2.92 -7.06
N ALA A 109 -6.35 -2.18 -6.55
CA ALA A 109 -7.05 -1.13 -7.30
C ALA A 109 -6.36 0.23 -7.11
N LYS A 110 -5.78 0.47 -5.92
CA LYS A 110 -4.91 1.61 -5.68
C LYS A 110 -3.68 1.50 -6.57
N TYR A 111 -3.33 2.61 -7.23
CA TYR A 111 -2.15 2.70 -8.09
C TYR A 111 -2.12 1.68 -9.25
N ALA A 112 -3.25 1.06 -9.59
CA ALA A 112 -3.33 0.11 -10.70
C ALA A 112 -3.18 0.80 -12.05
N ALA A 113 -2.77 0.03 -13.06
CA ALA A 113 -2.65 0.50 -14.42
C ALA A 113 -4.02 0.89 -14.98
N ARG A 114 -4.13 2.13 -15.47
CA ARG A 114 -5.34 2.67 -16.09
C ARG A 114 -5.07 3.15 -17.52
N VAL A 115 -6.11 3.14 -18.34
CA VAL A 115 -6.08 3.65 -19.71
C VAL A 115 -5.81 5.16 -19.68
N GLY A 116 -4.84 5.62 -20.48
CA GLY A 116 -4.49 7.04 -20.60
C GLY A 116 -3.40 7.54 -19.64
N TYR A 117 -2.98 6.74 -18.66
CA TYR A 117 -2.07 7.17 -17.59
C TYR A 117 -0.58 7.03 -17.94
N ASN A 118 -0.24 6.54 -19.14
CA ASN A 118 1.12 6.35 -19.62
C ASN A 118 1.24 6.56 -21.15
N PRO A 119 0.87 7.76 -21.66
CA PRO A 119 0.67 7.98 -23.10
C PRO A 119 1.95 7.95 -23.96
N GLN A 120 3.14 7.87 -23.38
CA GLN A 120 4.41 8.08 -24.10
C GLN A 120 5.51 7.09 -23.69
N GLY A 121 6.54 6.99 -24.54
CA GLY A 121 7.76 6.25 -24.26
C GLY A 121 7.57 4.74 -24.13
N ASP A 122 8.49 4.10 -23.39
CA ASP A 122 8.32 2.72 -22.93
C ASP A 122 7.17 2.69 -21.90
N VAL A 123 5.95 2.53 -22.40
CA VAL A 123 4.71 2.85 -21.68
C VAL A 123 4.60 2.17 -20.32
N ASP A 124 5.07 0.93 -20.18
CA ASP A 124 5.00 0.19 -18.91
C ASP A 124 5.89 0.78 -17.81
N LEU A 125 6.89 1.59 -18.17
CA LEU A 125 7.79 2.25 -17.24
C LEU A 125 7.36 3.67 -16.87
N ASN A 126 6.35 4.20 -17.57
CA ASN A 126 6.06 5.63 -17.60
C ASN A 126 4.61 5.95 -17.23
N TYR A 127 4.08 5.35 -16.17
CA TYR A 127 2.81 5.82 -15.61
C TYR A 127 2.98 7.13 -14.85
N CYS A 128 1.96 8.00 -14.91
CA CYS A 128 1.90 9.29 -14.22
C CYS A 128 1.28 9.22 -12.82
N ASN A 129 0.84 8.04 -12.35
CA ASN A 129 0.23 7.91 -11.03
C ASN A 129 1.15 8.44 -9.91
N ASN A 130 0.73 9.50 -9.23
CA ASN A 130 1.41 9.96 -8.02
C ASN A 130 1.31 8.93 -6.90
N LEU A 131 2.39 8.81 -6.13
CA LEU A 131 2.41 8.01 -4.91
C LEU A 131 2.08 8.92 -3.73
N ARG A 132 0.95 8.69 -3.07
CA ARG A 132 0.58 9.40 -1.83
C ARG A 132 1.39 8.82 -0.68
N VAL A 133 2.29 9.62 -0.13
CA VAL A 133 3.20 9.23 0.95
C VAL A 133 2.58 9.53 2.31
N PHE A 134 1.89 10.66 2.44
CA PHE A 134 1.18 11.04 3.66
C PHE A 134 -0.15 11.70 3.30
N ARG A 135 -1.23 11.25 3.94
CA ARG A 135 -2.58 11.76 3.71
C ARG A 135 -3.33 11.91 5.03
N TYR A 136 -4.38 12.73 5.03
CA TYR A 136 -5.05 13.15 6.26
C TYR A 136 -5.62 11.99 7.10
N ALA A 137 -6.06 10.89 6.48
CA ALA A 137 -6.48 9.70 7.25
C ALA A 137 -5.35 9.10 8.09
N GLU A 138 -4.10 9.21 7.66
CA GLU A 138 -2.94 8.77 8.44
C GLU A 138 -2.75 9.65 9.67
N ALA A 139 -2.94 10.97 9.55
CA ALA A 139 -2.92 11.88 10.70
C ALA A 139 -4.03 11.52 11.71
N LEU A 140 -5.26 11.27 11.24
CA LEU A 140 -6.38 10.87 12.10
C LEU A 140 -6.12 9.55 12.83
N LEU A 141 -5.71 8.50 12.11
CA LEU A 141 -5.51 7.19 12.71
C LEU A 141 -4.24 7.11 13.55
N THR A 142 -3.22 7.91 13.25
CA THR A 142 -2.03 8.05 14.10
C THR A 142 -2.38 8.80 15.38
N TYR A 143 -3.20 9.85 15.31
CA TYR A 143 -3.69 10.54 16.50
C TYR A 143 -4.52 9.60 17.40
N ALA A 144 -5.47 8.86 16.82
CA ALA A 144 -6.29 7.90 17.56
C ALA A 144 -5.43 6.85 18.26
N GLU A 145 -4.43 6.34 17.56
CA GLU A 145 -3.44 5.42 18.10
C GLU A 145 -2.64 6.02 19.26
N MET A 146 -2.11 7.24 19.13
CA MET A 146 -1.34 7.88 20.20
C MET A 146 -2.16 8.02 21.49
N VAL A 147 -3.43 8.39 21.37
CA VAL A 147 -4.32 8.54 22.52
C VAL A 147 -4.65 7.19 23.16
N VAL A 148 -5.01 6.18 22.37
CA VAL A 148 -5.50 4.90 22.90
C VAL A 148 -4.38 3.94 23.29
N MET A 149 -3.35 3.82 22.46
CA MET A 149 -2.28 2.83 22.63
C MET A 149 -1.10 3.38 23.43
N HIS A 150 -0.86 4.68 23.35
CA HIS A 150 0.26 5.34 24.03
C HIS A 150 -0.16 6.26 25.17
N GLY A 151 -1.46 6.24 25.54
CA GLY A 151 -2.00 6.97 26.70
C GLY A 151 -1.85 8.48 26.64
N GLN A 152 -1.69 9.05 25.43
CA GLN A 152 -1.58 10.49 25.29
C GLN A 152 -2.93 11.16 25.58
N SER A 153 -2.87 12.34 26.21
CA SER A 153 -4.08 13.10 26.51
C SER A 153 -4.67 13.70 25.21
N PRO A 154 -6.00 13.66 25.04
CA PRO A 154 -6.70 14.43 24.01
C PRO A 154 -6.33 15.91 24.02
N VAL A 155 -6.24 16.55 22.85
CA VAL A 155 -5.86 17.95 22.67
C VAL A 155 -6.88 18.63 21.78
N GLY A 156 -7.27 19.87 22.13
CA GLY A 156 -8.18 20.67 21.31
C GLY A 156 -9.60 20.09 21.17
N GLY A 157 -10.03 19.23 22.10
CA GLY A 157 -11.34 18.57 22.05
C GLY A 157 -11.44 17.41 21.05
N ILE A 158 -10.35 17.08 20.35
CA ILE A 158 -10.29 15.95 19.42
C ILE A 158 -10.08 14.67 20.22
N THR A 159 -10.91 13.65 20.00
CA THR A 159 -10.79 12.35 20.67
C THR A 159 -10.41 11.26 19.68
N ALA A 160 -9.80 10.17 20.15
CA ALA A 160 -9.54 9.00 19.32
C ALA A 160 -10.82 8.44 18.67
N GLN A 161 -11.93 8.47 19.42
CA GLN A 161 -13.24 8.05 18.92
C GLN A 161 -13.69 8.91 17.75
N ALA A 162 -13.57 10.24 17.84
CA ALA A 162 -13.93 11.14 16.75
C ALA A 162 -13.07 10.91 15.50
N CYS A 163 -11.76 10.70 15.65
CA CYS A 163 -10.88 10.39 14.53
C CYS A 163 -11.23 9.06 13.84
N LEU A 164 -11.52 8.02 14.63
CA LEU A 164 -11.95 6.72 14.11
C LEU A 164 -13.31 6.83 13.39
N ASP A 165 -14.26 7.52 14.00
CA ASP A 165 -15.59 7.72 13.45
C ASP A 165 -15.57 8.53 12.15
N GLU A 166 -14.66 9.49 12.00
CA GLU A 166 -14.53 10.26 10.74
C GLU A 166 -14.08 9.36 9.58
N VAL A 167 -13.06 8.51 9.81
CA VAL A 167 -12.57 7.55 8.80
C VAL A 167 -13.68 6.55 8.44
N ARG A 168 -14.38 6.02 9.44
CA ARG A 168 -15.47 5.07 9.22
C ARG A 168 -16.68 5.71 8.56
N LEU A 169 -17.03 6.94 8.91
CA LEU A 169 -18.10 7.68 8.24
C LEU A 169 -17.83 7.81 6.74
N ARG A 170 -16.58 8.13 6.36
CA ARG A 170 -16.18 8.14 4.94
C ARG A 170 -16.27 6.76 4.31
N ALA A 171 -15.74 5.73 4.99
CA ALA A 171 -15.68 4.37 4.45
C ALA A 171 -17.05 3.72 4.20
N PHE A 172 -18.06 4.05 5.00
CA PHE A 172 -19.40 3.46 4.87
C PHE A 172 -20.43 4.41 4.25
N GLY A 173 -20.09 5.68 4.05
CA GLY A 173 -21.02 6.74 3.61
C GLY A 173 -22.13 7.06 4.62
N LYS A 174 -22.05 6.49 5.83
CA LYS A 174 -23.03 6.64 6.92
C LYS A 174 -22.35 6.38 8.27
N ALA A 175 -23.00 6.78 9.35
CA ALA A 175 -22.53 6.47 10.70
C ALA A 175 -22.34 4.95 10.87
N SER A 176 -21.12 4.54 11.19
CA SER A 176 -20.71 3.14 11.39
C SER A 176 -19.74 3.08 12.57
N SER A 177 -20.10 3.70 13.69
CA SER A 177 -19.21 3.85 14.84
C SER A 177 -18.92 2.51 15.52
N ILE A 178 -17.66 2.33 15.93
CA ILE A 178 -17.20 1.25 16.81
C ILE A 178 -16.30 1.83 17.91
N PRO A 179 -16.16 1.18 19.07
CA PRO A 179 -15.31 1.70 20.13
C PRO A 179 -13.84 1.82 19.68
N ALA A 180 -13.20 2.94 20.00
CA ALA A 180 -11.77 3.15 19.73
C ALA A 180 -10.88 2.32 20.69
N THR A 181 -10.86 1.01 20.52
CA THR A 181 -9.90 0.10 21.19
C THR A 181 -8.63 -0.06 20.36
N THR A 182 -7.57 -0.57 20.98
CA THR A 182 -6.31 -0.93 20.30
C THR A 182 -6.56 -1.81 19.08
N GLU A 183 -7.38 -2.85 19.22
CA GLU A 183 -7.67 -3.82 18.16
C GLU A 183 -8.41 -3.16 17.00
N ASN A 184 -9.39 -2.32 17.30
CA ASN A 184 -10.18 -1.61 16.29
C ASN A 184 -9.33 -0.59 15.54
N ILE A 185 -8.44 0.15 16.22
CA ILE A 185 -7.52 1.09 15.56
C ILE A 185 -6.52 0.35 14.67
N LYS A 186 -5.91 -0.74 15.17
CA LYS A 186 -4.99 -1.56 14.37
C LYS A 186 -5.66 -2.15 13.12
N LEU A 187 -6.91 -2.60 13.23
CA LEU A 187 -7.69 -3.11 12.11
C LEU A 187 -8.09 -2.00 11.14
N GLU A 188 -8.51 -0.84 11.65
CA GLU A 188 -8.90 0.30 10.82
C GLU A 188 -7.70 0.80 10.00
N ARG A 189 -6.51 0.90 10.60
CA ARG A 189 -5.26 1.19 9.88
C ARG A 189 -4.97 0.16 8.79
N ARG A 190 -5.18 -1.12 9.07
CA ARG A 190 -5.00 -2.20 8.08
C ARG A 190 -5.94 -2.01 6.88
N ARG A 191 -7.22 -1.70 7.12
CA ARG A 191 -8.22 -1.46 6.07
C ARG A 191 -7.94 -0.21 5.26
N GLU A 192 -7.62 0.88 5.96
CA GLU A 192 -7.41 2.18 5.36
C GLU A 192 -6.19 2.18 4.45
N PHE A 193 -5.07 1.56 4.88
CA PHE A 193 -3.76 1.66 4.24
C PHE A 193 -3.32 0.39 3.49
N VAL A 194 -4.24 -0.50 3.08
CA VAL A 194 -3.87 -1.63 2.22
C VAL A 194 -3.12 -1.13 0.99
N GLY A 195 -1.91 -1.65 0.74
CA GLY A 195 -1.07 -1.29 -0.40
C GLY A 195 -0.32 0.04 -0.29
N GLU A 196 -0.38 0.73 0.84
CA GLU A 196 0.28 2.04 1.03
C GLU A 196 1.59 1.94 1.85
N GLY A 197 2.15 0.74 2.01
CA GLY A 197 3.47 0.55 2.64
C GLY A 197 3.50 0.56 4.18
N MET A 198 2.37 0.77 4.84
CA MET A 198 2.33 0.96 6.31
C MET A 198 2.37 -0.34 7.13
N ARG A 199 1.75 -1.42 6.61
CA ARG A 199 1.40 -2.60 7.43
C ARG A 199 2.60 -3.29 8.08
N PHE A 200 3.73 -3.38 7.38
CA PHE A 200 4.94 -3.99 7.94
C PHE A 200 5.44 -3.20 9.14
N TRP A 201 5.60 -1.88 8.98
CA TRP A 201 6.08 -0.98 10.03
C TRP A 201 5.15 -0.94 11.23
N ASP A 202 3.83 -0.91 10.99
CA ASP A 202 2.79 -1.03 12.01
C ASP A 202 2.96 -2.31 12.84
N ILE A 203 3.09 -3.49 12.20
CA ILE A 203 3.28 -4.75 12.92
C ILE A 203 4.55 -4.73 13.77
N VAL A 204 5.68 -4.28 13.20
CA VAL A 204 6.97 -4.27 13.88
C VAL A 204 6.94 -3.34 15.10
N ARG A 205 6.47 -2.10 14.93
CA ARG A 205 6.48 -1.10 16.02
C ARG A 205 5.46 -1.40 17.13
N TRP A 206 4.41 -2.16 16.83
CA TRP A 206 3.47 -2.65 17.84
C TRP A 206 3.97 -3.88 18.60
N GLY A 207 5.02 -4.55 18.11
CA GLY A 207 5.46 -5.84 18.65
C GLY A 207 4.54 -7.00 18.27
N ASP A 208 3.64 -6.85 17.30
CA ASP A 208 2.72 -7.90 16.82
C ASP A 208 3.43 -8.87 15.85
N THR A 209 4.74 -9.04 15.99
CA THR A 209 5.62 -9.67 14.98
C THR A 209 5.36 -11.16 14.76
N ALA A 210 4.59 -11.80 15.65
CA ALA A 210 4.03 -13.14 15.40
C ALA A 210 3.24 -13.21 14.08
N LEU A 211 2.62 -12.10 13.64
CA LEU A 211 1.90 -11.98 12.37
C LEU A 211 2.82 -12.03 11.13
N LEU A 212 4.13 -11.92 11.30
CA LEU A 212 5.14 -11.99 10.23
C LEU A 212 5.67 -13.42 10.03
N THR A 213 5.25 -14.38 10.84
CA THR A 213 5.58 -15.80 10.69
C THR A 213 4.38 -16.58 10.18
N GLU A 214 4.52 -17.25 9.04
CA GLU A 214 3.44 -17.96 8.36
C GLU A 214 4.01 -18.96 7.35
N ASN A 215 3.32 -20.07 7.14
CA ASN A 215 3.61 -21.02 6.07
C ASN A 215 2.34 -21.28 5.26
N LEU A 216 2.30 -20.80 4.02
CA LEU A 216 1.24 -21.09 3.05
C LEU A 216 1.81 -21.95 1.93
N THR A 217 1.67 -23.27 2.09
CA THR A 217 2.19 -24.26 1.14
C THR A 217 1.54 -24.15 -0.23
N GLU A 218 0.23 -23.87 -0.29
CA GLU A 218 -0.52 -23.67 -1.55
C GLU A 218 0.03 -22.54 -2.43
N TYR A 219 0.72 -21.57 -1.83
CA TYR A 219 1.36 -20.46 -2.53
C TYR A 219 2.88 -20.57 -2.56
N ASN A 220 3.49 -21.66 -2.09
CA ASN A 220 4.95 -21.77 -1.91
C ASN A 220 5.53 -20.56 -1.15
N SER A 221 4.84 -20.10 -0.10
CA SER A 221 5.21 -18.92 0.68
C SER A 221 5.50 -19.30 2.12
N VAL A 222 6.77 -19.24 2.52
CA VAL A 222 7.20 -19.41 3.91
C VAL A 222 7.79 -18.09 4.37
N ARG A 223 7.22 -17.52 5.43
CA ARG A 223 7.70 -16.32 6.10
C ARG A 223 8.01 -16.65 7.55
N SER A 224 9.08 -16.09 8.06
CA SER A 224 9.43 -16.15 9.47
C SER A 224 9.78 -14.75 9.95
N TRP A 225 9.90 -14.59 11.26
CA TRP A 225 10.38 -13.36 11.86
C TRP A 225 11.58 -13.63 12.77
N ASN A 226 12.58 -12.77 12.65
CA ASN A 226 13.63 -12.56 13.61
C ASN A 226 13.65 -11.06 13.93
N ASP A 227 13.80 -10.68 15.21
CA ASP A 227 13.76 -9.25 15.59
C ASP A 227 14.84 -8.41 14.89
N ASN A 228 15.96 -9.02 14.51
CA ASN A 228 17.00 -8.37 13.72
C ASN A 228 16.55 -7.98 12.31
N TRP A 229 15.50 -8.62 11.78
CA TRP A 229 14.94 -8.34 10.45
C TRP A 229 14.09 -7.07 10.39
N LYS A 230 13.96 -6.34 11.51
CA LYS A 230 13.44 -4.96 11.48
C LYS A 230 14.39 -3.98 10.81
N TYR A 231 15.67 -4.35 10.67
CA TYR A 231 16.67 -3.61 9.91
C TYR A 231 16.96 -4.33 8.60
N LEU A 232 17.26 -3.60 7.52
CA LEU A 232 17.74 -4.19 6.27
C LEU A 232 19.25 -4.47 6.36
N PRO A 233 19.77 -5.51 5.70
CA PRO A 233 21.22 -5.71 5.61
C PRO A 233 21.86 -4.52 4.89
N ILE A 234 22.98 -4.03 5.42
CA ILE A 234 23.81 -3.05 4.72
C ILE A 234 24.45 -3.78 3.52
N PRO A 235 24.36 -3.25 2.30
CA PRO A 235 24.96 -3.90 1.13
C PRO A 235 26.46 -4.08 1.33
N GLN A 236 26.95 -5.31 1.12
CA GLN A 236 28.37 -5.65 1.32
C GLN A 236 29.31 -4.71 0.57
N SER A 237 28.94 -4.29 -0.65
CA SER A 237 29.72 -3.34 -1.45
C SER A 237 29.94 -1.98 -0.76
N GLU A 238 28.98 -1.52 0.05
CA GLU A 238 29.13 -0.26 0.78
C GLU A 238 30.01 -0.44 2.02
N ILE A 239 29.96 -1.61 2.67
CA ILE A 239 30.90 -1.99 3.74
C ILE A 239 32.33 -2.02 3.18
N ASP A 240 32.55 -2.73 2.07
CA ASP A 240 33.87 -2.87 1.47
C ASP A 240 34.48 -1.52 1.05
N LYS A 241 33.67 -0.60 0.51
CA LYS A 241 34.11 0.76 0.13
C LYS A 241 34.57 1.61 1.31
N THR A 242 34.06 1.34 2.50
CA THR A 242 34.38 2.11 3.72
C THR A 242 35.37 1.37 4.63
N ALA A 243 35.77 0.15 4.27
CA ALA A 243 36.69 -0.66 5.04
C ALA A 243 38.05 0.04 5.26
N GLY A 244 38.56 -0.02 6.49
CA GLY A 244 39.83 0.61 6.87
C GLY A 244 39.79 2.14 7.01
N THR A 245 38.62 2.76 6.84
CA THR A 245 38.40 4.19 7.12
C THR A 245 37.90 4.39 8.55
N GLU A 246 37.96 5.63 9.05
CA GLU A 246 37.38 6.02 10.34
C GLU A 246 35.85 5.78 10.40
N PHE A 247 35.18 5.78 9.25
CA PHE A 247 33.72 5.61 9.11
C PHE A 247 33.35 4.26 8.52
N ALA A 248 34.16 3.23 8.75
CA ALA A 248 33.88 1.88 8.27
C ALA A 248 32.48 1.42 8.73
N LEU A 249 31.63 1.10 7.75
CA LEU A 249 30.28 0.60 8.03
C LEU A 249 30.37 -0.79 8.67
N GLN A 250 29.58 -1.00 9.72
CA GLN A 250 29.43 -2.30 10.37
C GLN A 250 28.05 -2.84 10.04
N GLN A 251 27.97 -4.14 9.78
CA GLN A 251 26.72 -4.81 9.48
C GLN A 251 25.73 -4.71 10.65
N ASN A 252 24.44 -4.64 10.33
CA ASN A 252 23.37 -4.74 11.31
C ASN A 252 23.41 -6.11 12.03
N PRO A 253 23.07 -6.18 13.33
CA PRO A 253 23.00 -7.46 14.05
C PRO A 253 22.14 -8.47 13.31
N GLY A 254 22.56 -9.75 13.30
CA GLY A 254 21.80 -10.84 12.67
C GLY A 254 21.98 -11.01 11.16
N TYR A 255 22.86 -10.23 10.54
CA TYR A 255 23.27 -10.38 9.15
C TYR A 255 24.76 -10.74 9.07
N ASN A 256 25.11 -11.54 8.06
CA ASN A 256 26.49 -11.91 7.72
C ASN A 256 26.96 -11.10 6.51
#